data_AF-A0A4R8LRL3-F1
#
_entry.id   AF-A0A4R8LRL3-F1
#
_cell.length_a   1.000
_cell.length_b   1.000
_cell.length_c   1.000
_cell.angle_alpha   90.00
_cell.angle_beta   90.00
_cell.angle_gamma   90.00
#
_symmetry.space_group_name_H-M   'P 1'
#
loop_
_entity.id
_entity.type
_entity.pdbx_description
1 polymer ?
#
loop_
_entity_poly.entity_id
_entity_poly.type
_entity_poly.pdbx_seq_one_letter_code
_entity_poly.pdbx_strand_id
1 'polypeptide(L)'
;MNDYTIPRTHVRRTLSVRADLEQVRVFDGAEMIASHRRSFDRGAQLENPQHLKTLEQFKHQARQHRGVNSLTKAVPACRKLLERAAERGANIGGLTTALLRLLERYGAAELQLAVEEALRKGSAHANSVRAALERQRAERGTPPPVAVNLPEHVRRKDTPVQPHKLDTYDQLTADDHDDAQPEQH
;
A
#
# COMPACT_ATOMS: atom_id res chain seq x y z
N MET A 1 -4.98 -8.55 -33.53
CA MET A 1 -3.76 -9.07 -32.90
C MET A 1 -4.17 -9.65 -31.57
N ASN A 2 -3.60 -10.79 -31.16
CA ASN A 2 -3.95 -11.46 -29.90
C ASN A 2 -2.83 -11.26 -28.89
N ASP A 3 -3.22 -11.11 -27.63
CA ASP A 3 -2.30 -10.84 -26.53
C ASP A 3 -2.05 -12.13 -25.74
N TYR A 4 -0.78 -12.44 -25.50
CA TYR A 4 -0.36 -13.65 -24.80
C TYR A 4 0.42 -13.27 -23.54
N THR A 5 0.05 -13.85 -22.41
CA THR A 5 0.68 -13.51 -21.13
C THR A 5 2.09 -14.11 -21.01
N ILE A 6 3.04 -13.33 -20.50
CA ILE A 6 4.42 -13.76 -20.21
C ILE A 6 4.72 -13.71 -18.70
N PRO A 7 5.73 -14.44 -18.20
CA PRO A 7 6.15 -14.33 -16.81
C PRO A 7 6.55 -12.90 -16.43
N ARG A 8 6.20 -12.45 -15.21
CA ARG A 8 6.49 -11.06 -14.77
C ARG A 8 7.98 -10.71 -14.71
N THR A 9 8.85 -11.72 -14.66
CA THR A 9 10.31 -11.57 -14.59
C THR A 9 10.91 -11.13 -15.92
N HIS A 10 10.17 -11.27 -17.03
CA HIS A 10 10.63 -11.02 -18.39
C HIS A 10 9.95 -9.81 -19.04
N VAL A 11 9.70 -8.75 -18.25
CA VAL A 11 9.13 -7.48 -18.74
C VAL A 11 10.22 -6.53 -19.26
N ARG A 12 9.87 -5.69 -20.24
CA ARG A 12 10.79 -4.73 -20.90
C ARG A 12 12.03 -5.39 -21.51
N ARG A 13 11.86 -6.60 -22.05
CA ARG A 13 12.89 -7.35 -22.77
C ARG A 13 12.43 -7.63 -24.19
N THR A 14 13.38 -7.76 -25.11
CA THR A 14 13.13 -8.24 -26.46
C THR A 14 12.98 -9.76 -26.41
N LEU A 15 11.83 -10.27 -26.81
CA LEU A 15 11.51 -11.70 -26.77
C LEU A 15 11.27 -12.22 -28.19
N SER A 16 11.64 -13.48 -28.42
CA SER A 16 11.38 -14.16 -29.69
C SER A 16 10.09 -14.95 -29.59
N VAL A 17 9.18 -14.75 -30.55
CA VAL A 17 7.92 -15.51 -30.63
C VAL A 17 7.99 -16.48 -31.81
N ARG A 18 7.72 -17.75 -31.55
CA ARG A 18 7.57 -18.79 -32.58
C ARG A 18 6.15 -19.34 -32.50
N ALA A 19 5.42 -19.28 -33.61
CA ALA A 19 4.05 -19.76 -33.68
C ALA A 19 3.94 -20.83 -34.76
N ASP A 20 3.31 -21.95 -34.42
CA ASP A 20 2.84 -22.97 -35.36
C ASP A 20 1.31 -22.95 -35.39
N LEU A 21 0.66 -23.91 -36.06
CA LEU A 21 -0.80 -23.93 -36.17
C LEU A 21 -1.51 -24.19 -34.83
N GLU A 22 -0.83 -24.80 -33.86
CA GLU A 22 -1.41 -25.27 -32.61
C GLU A 22 -1.02 -24.40 -31.41
N GLN A 23 0.18 -23.84 -31.41
CA GLN A 23 0.80 -23.19 -30.26
C GLN A 23 1.58 -21.93 -30.63
N VAL A 24 1.63 -21.03 -29.65
CA VAL A 24 2.49 -19.84 -29.63
C VAL A 24 3.48 -20.00 -28.48
N ARG A 25 4.76 -20.05 -28.81
CA ARG A 25 5.87 -20.24 -27.87
C ARG A 25 6.70 -18.96 -27.82
N VAL A 26 7.01 -18.51 -26.61
CA VAL A 26 7.78 -17.30 -26.35
C VAL A 26 9.12 -17.67 -25.73
N PHE A 27 10.20 -17.07 -26.23
CA PHE A 27 11.57 -17.37 -25.83
C PHE A 27 12.30 -16.10 -25.36
N ASP A 28 13.12 -16.23 -24.30
CA ASP A 28 14.20 -15.30 -23.94
C ASP A 28 15.53 -15.95 -24.33
N GLY A 29 16.13 -15.53 -25.44
CA GLY A 29 17.27 -16.21 -26.05
C GLY A 29 16.93 -17.66 -26.47
N ALA A 30 17.58 -18.63 -25.83
CA ALA A 30 17.35 -20.07 -26.06
C ALA A 30 16.30 -20.68 -25.12
N GLU A 31 15.90 -19.98 -24.06
CA GLU A 31 14.98 -20.49 -23.04
C GLU A 31 13.52 -20.23 -23.43
N MET A 32 12.67 -21.25 -23.36
CA MET A 32 11.23 -21.11 -23.57
C MET A 32 10.57 -20.65 -22.27
N ILE A 33 10.02 -19.44 -22.27
CA ILE A 33 9.44 -18.81 -21.06
C ILE A 33 7.91 -18.87 -21.00
N ALA A 34 7.25 -19.16 -22.12
CA ALA A 34 5.80 -19.35 -22.17
C ALA A 34 5.39 -20.22 -23.36
N SER A 35 4.36 -21.04 -23.18
CA SER A 35 3.65 -21.72 -24.27
C SER A 35 2.15 -21.53 -24.08
N HIS A 36 1.47 -21.20 -25.18
CA HIS A 36 0.03 -20.96 -25.23
C HIS A 36 -0.57 -21.72 -26.41
N ARG A 37 -1.81 -22.18 -26.26
CA ARG A 37 -2.58 -22.65 -27.42
C ARG A 37 -2.83 -21.46 -28.36
N ARG A 38 -2.61 -21.65 -29.66
CA ARG A 38 -2.88 -20.61 -30.65
C ARG A 38 -4.38 -20.39 -30.76
N SER A 39 -4.80 -19.14 -30.66
CA SER A 39 -6.16 -18.71 -30.99
C SER A 39 -6.15 -17.92 -32.31
N PHE A 40 -7.17 -18.18 -33.12
CA PHE A 40 -7.47 -17.46 -34.36
C PHE A 40 -8.57 -16.41 -34.18
N ASP A 41 -9.09 -16.27 -32.96
CA ASP A 41 -10.07 -15.26 -32.61
C ASP A 41 -9.44 -13.87 -32.75
N ARG A 42 -10.25 -12.83 -33.01
CA ARG A 42 -9.77 -11.48 -33.18
C ARG A 42 -9.71 -10.77 -31.82
N GLY A 43 -8.51 -10.44 -31.35
CA GLY A 43 -8.33 -9.64 -30.12
C GLY A 43 -8.43 -10.47 -28.84
N ALA A 44 -8.14 -11.77 -28.90
CA ALA A 44 -8.17 -12.61 -27.72
C ALA A 44 -7.00 -12.30 -26.78
N GLN A 45 -7.30 -12.28 -25.48
CA GLN A 45 -6.32 -12.21 -24.39
C GLN A 45 -6.16 -13.60 -23.79
N LEU A 46 -5.02 -14.23 -24.06
CA LEU A 46 -4.69 -15.58 -23.61
C LEU A 46 -3.77 -15.50 -22.40
N GLU A 47 -4.36 -15.74 -21.25
CA GLU A 47 -3.67 -15.69 -19.97
C GLU A 47 -3.28 -17.09 -19.51
N ASN A 48 -2.02 -17.23 -19.09
CA ASN A 48 -1.56 -18.45 -18.42
C ASN A 48 -1.81 -18.30 -16.91
N PRO A 49 -2.63 -19.17 -16.29
CA PRO A 49 -2.94 -19.10 -14.86
C PRO A 49 -1.71 -19.12 -13.95
N GLN A 50 -0.63 -19.79 -14.36
CA GLN A 50 0.61 -19.82 -13.58
C GLN A 50 1.26 -18.44 -13.49
N HIS A 51 1.31 -17.69 -14.61
CA HIS A 51 1.88 -16.34 -14.63
C HIS A 51 1.09 -15.38 -13.75
N LEU A 52 -0.25 -15.49 -13.79
CA LEU A 52 -1.13 -14.68 -12.94
C LEU A 52 -0.93 -15.02 -11.46
N LYS A 53 -0.91 -16.31 -11.10
CA LYS A 53 -0.69 -16.76 -9.72
C LYS A 53 0.64 -16.24 -9.15
N THR A 54 1.73 -16.32 -9.92
CA THR A 54 3.03 -15.77 -9.51
C THR A 54 2.98 -14.25 -9.33
N LEU A 55 2.28 -13.53 -10.21
CA LEU A 55 2.11 -12.09 -10.09
C LEU A 55 1.28 -11.70 -8.85
N GLU A 56 0.22 -12.44 -8.56
CA GLU A 56 -0.62 -12.26 -7.37
C GLU A 56 0.17 -12.49 -6.08
N GLN A 57 0.94 -13.59 -6.01
CA GLN A 57 1.81 -13.88 -4.87
C GLN A 57 2.83 -12.77 -4.65
N PHE A 58 3.47 -12.29 -5.72
CA PHE A 58 4.42 -11.19 -5.62
C PHE A 58 3.76 -9.90 -5.13
N LYS A 59 2.59 -9.53 -5.69
CA LYS A 59 1.82 -8.36 -5.25
C LYS A 59 1.39 -8.50 -3.79
N HIS A 60 1.00 -9.70 -3.37
CA HIS A 60 0.60 -9.99 -2.00
C HIS A 60 1.77 -9.80 -1.03
N GLN A 61 2.94 -10.39 -1.33
CA GLN A 61 4.16 -10.20 -0.54
C GLN A 61 4.55 -8.71 -0.47
N ALA A 62 4.54 -8.00 -1.61
CA ALA A 62 4.86 -6.57 -1.66
C ALA A 62 3.92 -5.72 -0.78
N ARG A 63 2.60 -6.04 -0.76
CA ARG A 63 1.63 -5.39 0.13
C ARG A 63 1.92 -5.69 1.60
N GLN A 64 2.24 -6.94 1.94
CA GLN A 64 2.61 -7.30 3.31
C GLN A 64 3.84 -6.53 3.78
N HIS A 65 4.91 -6.51 2.98
CA HIS A 65 6.12 -5.76 3.30
C HIS A 65 5.84 -4.26 3.47
N ARG A 66 5.02 -3.66 2.60
CA ARG A 66 4.62 -2.25 2.76
C ARG A 66 3.82 -2.02 4.05
N GLY A 67 2.89 -2.92 4.37
CA GLY A 67 2.09 -2.82 5.60
C GLY A 67 2.97 -2.89 6.85
N VAL A 68 3.92 -3.84 6.89
CA VAL A 68 4.89 -3.96 7.98
C VAL A 68 5.76 -2.71 8.08
N ASN A 69 6.33 -2.24 6.98
CA ASN A 69 7.20 -1.05 6.97
C ASN A 69 6.47 0.22 7.40
N SER A 70 5.22 0.41 6.94
CA SER A 70 4.42 1.57 7.34
C SER A 70 4.08 1.51 8.83
N LEU A 71 3.73 0.33 9.34
CA LEU A 71 3.40 0.13 10.75
C LEU A 71 4.61 0.35 11.65
N THR A 72 5.77 -0.22 11.33
CA THR A 72 6.98 -0.08 12.14
C THR A 72 7.57 1.33 12.09
N LYS A 73 7.35 2.07 10.99
CA LYS A 73 7.71 3.49 10.90
C LYS A 73 6.83 4.36 11.81
N ALA A 74 5.52 4.09 11.85
CA ALA A 74 4.59 4.84 12.69
C ALA A 74 4.69 4.44 14.18
N VAL A 75 4.91 3.16 14.47
CA VAL A 75 4.91 2.56 15.81
C VAL A 75 6.11 1.61 15.92
N PRO A 76 7.29 2.11 16.35
CA PRO A 76 8.52 1.32 16.42
C PRO A 76 8.41 0.03 17.24
N ALA A 77 7.59 0.02 18.30
CA ALA A 77 7.41 -1.17 19.15
C ALA A 77 6.76 -2.35 18.39
N CYS A 78 6.03 -2.09 17.30
CA CYS A 78 5.45 -3.14 16.48
C CYS A 78 6.50 -4.04 15.85
N ARG A 79 7.74 -3.57 15.60
CA ARG A 79 8.81 -4.41 15.06
C ARG A 79 9.07 -5.61 15.96
N LYS A 80 9.31 -5.35 17.25
CA LYS A 80 9.59 -6.38 18.25
C LYS A 80 8.41 -7.31 18.48
N LEU A 81 7.18 -6.78 18.37
CA LEU A 81 5.97 -7.59 18.46
C LEU A 81 5.79 -8.53 17.26
N LEU A 82 6.07 -8.07 16.05
CA LEU A 82 6.01 -8.89 14.84
C LEU A 82 7.12 -9.95 14.81
N GLU A 83 8.34 -9.62 15.25
CA GLU A 83 9.45 -10.57 15.39
C GLU A 83 9.06 -11.72 16.35
N ARG A 84 8.55 -11.38 17.55
CA ARG A 84 8.06 -12.37 18.53
C ARG A 84 6.84 -13.17 18.08
N ALA A 85 6.01 -12.60 17.22
CA ALA A 85 4.88 -13.29 16.63
C ALA A 85 5.35 -14.29 15.56
N ALA A 86 6.37 -13.92 14.78
CA ALA A 86 6.97 -14.78 13.75
C ALA A 86 7.69 -15.97 14.38
N GLU A 87 8.45 -15.76 15.46
CA GLU A 87 9.08 -16.83 16.25
C GLU A 87 8.07 -17.88 16.74
N ARG A 88 6.81 -17.47 16.98
CA ARG A 88 5.72 -18.35 17.42
C ARG A 88 4.87 -18.92 16.28
N GLY A 89 5.26 -18.68 15.02
CA GLY A 89 4.51 -19.14 13.85
C GLY A 89 3.16 -18.46 13.63
N ALA A 90 2.94 -17.27 14.19
CA ALA A 90 1.69 -16.54 14.04
C ALA A 90 1.53 -15.97 12.61
N ASN A 91 0.27 -15.79 12.18
CA ASN A 91 -0.03 -15.16 10.89
C ASN A 91 0.32 -13.65 10.92
N ILE A 92 1.50 -13.32 10.38
CA ILE A 92 2.03 -11.94 10.32
C ILE A 92 1.14 -11.03 9.50
N GLY A 93 0.66 -11.47 8.33
CA GLY A 93 -0.21 -10.65 7.48
C GLY A 93 -1.52 -10.25 8.19
N GLY A 94 -2.14 -11.20 8.89
CA GLY A 94 -3.34 -10.96 9.69
C GLY A 94 -3.07 -10.02 10.87
N LEU A 95 -1.96 -10.25 11.59
CA LEU A 95 -1.54 -9.41 12.71
C LEU A 95 -1.25 -7.97 12.27
N THR A 96 -0.46 -7.77 11.21
CA THR A 96 -0.16 -6.45 10.65
C THR A 96 -1.43 -5.72 10.22
N THR A 97 -2.36 -6.40 9.56
CA THR A 97 -3.65 -5.81 9.14
C THR A 97 -4.48 -5.37 10.36
N ALA A 98 -4.53 -6.20 11.41
CA ALA A 98 -5.23 -5.85 12.64
C ALA A 98 -4.60 -4.64 13.34
N LEU A 99 -3.27 -4.57 13.40
CA LEU A 99 -2.54 -3.46 14.02
C LEU A 99 -2.69 -2.15 13.22
N LEU A 100 -2.67 -2.20 11.89
CA LEU A 100 -2.94 -1.02 11.04
C LEU A 100 -4.35 -0.47 11.27
N ARG A 101 -5.36 -1.33 11.43
CA ARG A 101 -6.72 -0.89 11.77
C ARG A 101 -6.79 -0.23 13.15
N LEU A 102 -6.02 -0.72 14.12
CA LEU A 102 -5.92 -0.08 15.44
C LEU A 102 -5.19 1.26 15.35
N LEU A 103 -4.14 1.34 14.52
CA LEU A 103 -3.41 2.58 14.26
C LEU A 103 -4.32 3.65 13.67
N GLU A 104 -5.17 3.30 12.69
CA GLU A 104 -6.15 4.21 12.10
C GLU A 104 -7.21 4.70 13.10
N ARG A 105 -7.53 3.91 14.13
CA ARG A 105 -8.61 4.22 15.09
C ARG A 105 -8.13 5.01 16.31
N TYR A 106 -6.97 4.66 16.86
CA TYR A 106 -6.46 5.20 18.13
C TYR A 106 -5.21 6.09 17.93
N GLY A 107 -4.60 6.06 16.75
CA GLY A 107 -3.37 6.79 16.46
C GLY A 107 -2.09 6.10 16.95
N ALA A 108 -0.94 6.67 16.56
CA ALA A 108 0.37 6.05 16.76
C ALA A 108 0.81 6.00 18.23
N ALA A 109 0.57 7.08 18.98
CA ALA A 109 1.02 7.20 20.37
C ALA A 109 0.34 6.18 21.30
N GLU A 110 -0.97 6.03 21.19
CA GLU A 110 -1.73 5.07 22.00
C GLU A 110 -1.36 3.63 21.62
N LEU A 111 -1.22 3.35 20.33
CA LEU A 111 -0.82 2.04 19.86
C LEU A 111 0.60 1.67 20.34
N GLN A 112 1.54 2.61 20.36
CA GLN A 112 2.89 2.38 20.88
C GLN A 112 2.85 1.91 22.34
N LEU A 113 2.16 2.64 23.22
CA LEU A 113 2.05 2.31 24.64
C LEU A 113 1.38 0.94 24.85
N ALA A 114 0.30 0.66 24.12
CA ALA A 114 -0.41 -0.61 24.20
C ALA A 114 0.44 -1.80 23.72
N VAL A 115 1.24 -1.61 22.65
CA VAL A 115 2.16 -2.63 22.16
C VAL A 115 3.29 -2.88 23.17
N GLU A 116 3.87 -1.84 23.76
CA GLU A 116 4.89 -1.97 24.80
C GLU A 116 4.35 -2.68 26.05
N GLU A 117 3.11 -2.40 26.44
CA GLU A 117 2.44 -3.11 27.53
C GLU A 117 2.23 -4.59 27.20
N ALA A 118 1.74 -4.91 25.99
CA ALA A 118 1.56 -6.29 25.55
C ALA A 118 2.91 -7.05 25.53
N LEU A 119 3.98 -6.38 25.07
CA LEU A 119 5.34 -6.92 25.06
C LEU A 119 5.89 -7.16 26.46
N ARG A 120 5.61 -6.29 27.43
CA ARG A 120 5.97 -6.48 28.85
C ARG A 120 5.27 -7.70 29.46
N LYS A 121 4.02 -7.95 29.05
CA LYS A 121 3.23 -9.13 29.46
C LYS A 121 3.56 -10.40 28.67
N GLY A 122 4.54 -10.35 27.76
CA GLY A 122 4.96 -11.50 26.97
C GLY A 122 3.99 -11.92 25.86
N SER A 123 2.96 -11.12 25.57
CA SER A 123 2.00 -11.41 24.51
C SER A 123 2.41 -10.77 23.18
N ALA A 124 2.33 -11.55 22.10
CA ALA A 124 2.59 -11.13 20.73
C ALA A 124 1.33 -11.26 19.85
N HIS A 125 0.16 -10.93 20.41
CA HIS A 125 -1.14 -11.11 19.75
C HIS A 125 -1.92 -9.80 19.66
N ALA A 126 -2.65 -9.60 18.55
CA ALA A 126 -3.46 -8.40 18.32
C ALA A 126 -4.50 -8.18 19.43
N ASN A 127 -5.06 -9.26 19.99
CA ASN A 127 -6.07 -9.17 21.04
C ASN A 127 -5.52 -8.58 22.34
N SER A 128 -4.27 -8.89 22.68
CA SER A 128 -3.63 -8.32 23.89
C SER A 128 -3.33 -6.84 23.71
N VAL A 129 -2.93 -6.42 22.51
CA VAL A 129 -2.77 -4.99 22.18
C VAL A 129 -4.12 -4.27 22.25
N ARG A 130 -5.19 -4.86 21.69
CA ARG A 130 -6.55 -4.31 21.79
C ARG A 130 -7.01 -4.18 23.24
N ALA A 131 -6.77 -5.20 24.07
CA ALA A 131 -7.14 -5.16 25.47
C ALA A 131 -6.37 -4.10 26.27
N ALA A 132 -5.10 -3.85 25.92
CA ALA A 132 -4.32 -2.76 26.50
C ALA A 132 -4.87 -1.39 26.08
N LEU A 133 -5.21 -1.21 24.80
CA LEU A 133 -5.86 0.02 24.31
C LEU A 133 -7.18 0.31 25.02
N GLU A 134 -8.07 -0.69 25.14
CA GLU A 134 -9.36 -0.50 25.83
C GLU A 134 -9.17 -0.17 27.32
N ARG A 135 -8.16 -0.73 27.99
CA ARG A 135 -7.88 -0.38 29.39
C ARG A 135 -7.36 1.04 29.53
N GLN A 136 -6.38 1.43 28.70
CA GLN A 136 -5.84 2.80 28.70
C GLN A 136 -6.94 3.83 28.41
N ARG A 137 -7.87 3.50 27.52
CA ARG A 137 -9.05 4.31 27.24
C ARG A 137 -9.99 4.41 28.45
N ALA A 138 -10.30 3.29 29.10
CA ALA A 138 -11.15 3.27 30.29
C ALA A 138 -10.56 4.10 31.44
N GLU A 139 -9.24 4.02 31.65
CA GLU A 139 -8.51 4.81 32.65
C GLU A 139 -8.55 6.32 32.36
N ARG A 140 -8.65 6.71 31.09
CA ARG A 140 -8.74 8.12 30.65
C ARG A 140 -10.17 8.66 30.57
N GLY A 141 -11.19 7.83 30.82
CA GLY A 141 -12.60 8.23 30.74
C GLY A 141 -13.06 8.70 29.36
N THR A 142 -12.34 8.34 28.28
CA THR A 142 -12.60 8.87 26.94
C THR A 142 -13.75 8.10 26.25
N PRO A 143 -14.73 8.78 25.62
CA PRO A 143 -15.81 8.12 24.89
C PRO A 143 -15.27 7.22 23.75
N PRO A 144 -16.07 6.24 23.27
CA PRO A 144 -15.61 5.30 22.26
C PRO A 144 -15.14 6.04 21.02
N PRO A 145 -13.96 5.69 20.45
CA PRO A 145 -13.58 6.24 19.17
C PRO A 145 -14.62 5.79 18.15
N VAL A 146 -15.48 6.74 17.76
CA VAL A 146 -16.42 6.57 16.67
C VAL A 146 -15.56 6.32 15.46
N ALA A 147 -15.65 5.11 14.90
CA ALA A 147 -14.94 4.79 13.67
C ALA A 147 -15.47 5.74 12.60
N VAL A 148 -14.72 6.79 12.29
CA VAL A 148 -15.01 7.63 11.14
C VAL A 148 -14.65 6.78 9.92
N ASN A 149 -15.64 6.03 9.43
CA ASN A 149 -15.56 5.33 8.16
C ASN A 149 -15.60 6.40 7.05
N LEU A 150 -14.54 7.18 6.94
CA LEU A 150 -14.34 8.06 5.80
C LEU A 150 -14.12 7.17 4.58
N PRO A 151 -14.95 7.29 3.53
CA PRO A 151 -14.72 6.58 2.28
C PRO A 151 -13.33 6.94 1.70
N GLU A 152 -12.74 6.00 0.97
CA GLU A 152 -11.31 6.01 0.56
C GLU A 152 -10.87 7.32 -0.15
N HIS A 153 -11.80 8.00 -0.83
CA HIS A 153 -11.57 9.27 -1.50
C HIS A 153 -11.33 10.46 -0.55
N VAL A 154 -11.79 10.40 0.70
CA VAL A 154 -11.57 11.45 1.70
C VAL A 154 -10.24 11.25 2.42
N ARG A 155 -9.88 10.00 2.75
CA ARG A 155 -8.58 9.66 3.36
C ARG A 155 -7.37 10.06 2.49
N ARG A 156 -7.53 10.09 1.16
CA ARG A 156 -6.48 10.60 0.25
C ARG A 156 -6.23 12.10 0.41
N LYS A 157 -7.24 12.89 0.76
CA LYS A 157 -7.11 14.35 0.96
C LYS A 157 -6.43 14.71 2.29
N ASP A 158 -6.48 13.84 3.30
CA ASP A 158 -5.76 13.98 4.57
C ASP A 158 -4.27 13.58 4.50
N THR A 159 -3.71 13.42 3.30
CA THR A 159 -2.25 13.32 3.15
C THR A 159 -1.68 14.70 3.50
N PRO A 160 -0.70 14.83 4.42
CA PRO A 160 -0.12 16.13 4.75
C PRO A 160 0.43 16.78 3.48
N VAL A 161 -0.34 17.73 2.95
CA VAL A 161 0.07 18.59 1.85
C VAL A 161 1.20 19.43 2.43
N GLN A 162 2.41 19.25 1.90
CA GLN A 162 3.51 20.17 2.14
C GLN A 162 2.97 21.57 1.83
N PRO A 163 2.85 22.48 2.83
CA PRO A 163 2.44 23.84 2.54
C PRO A 163 3.48 24.42 1.59
N HIS A 164 3.05 24.79 0.38
CA HIS A 164 3.90 25.56 -0.50
C HIS A 164 4.27 26.85 0.22
N LYS A 165 5.55 27.23 0.16
CA LYS A 165 6.00 28.54 0.63
C LYS A 165 5.13 29.60 -0.05
N LEU A 166 4.52 30.47 0.75
CA LEU A 166 3.62 31.52 0.29
C LEU A 166 4.35 32.67 -0.43
N ASP A 167 5.68 32.61 -0.54
CA ASP A 167 6.55 33.58 -1.23
C ASP A 167 6.18 33.81 -2.72
N THR A 168 5.36 32.93 -3.33
CA THR A 168 4.91 33.10 -4.72
C THR A 168 3.75 34.09 -4.88
N TYR A 169 3.00 34.40 -3.82
CA TYR A 169 1.88 35.36 -3.89
C TYR A 169 2.32 36.83 -3.79
N ASP A 170 3.52 37.10 -3.26
CA ASP A 170 4.06 38.46 -3.19
C ASP A 170 4.49 39.02 -4.55
N GLN A 171 4.51 38.19 -5.61
CA GLN A 171 4.83 38.63 -6.98
C GLN A 171 3.59 39.04 -7.79
N LEU A 172 2.38 38.86 -7.27
CA LEU A 172 1.12 39.23 -7.95
C LEU A 172 0.55 40.58 -7.50
N THR A 173 1.12 41.21 -6.47
CA THR A 173 0.72 42.55 -5.98
C THR A 173 1.70 43.66 -6.38
N ALA A 174 2.79 43.34 -7.09
CA ALA A 174 3.79 44.33 -7.51
C ALA A 174 3.49 44.98 -8.88
N ASP A 175 2.49 44.52 -9.63
CA ASP A 175 2.16 45.03 -10.97
C ASP A 175 0.89 45.91 -11.02
N ASP A 176 0.31 46.30 -9.88
CA ASP A 176 -0.94 47.09 -9.86
C ASP A 176 -0.77 48.55 -9.38
N HIS A 177 0.38 49.15 -9.71
CA HIS A 177 0.61 50.59 -9.58
C HIS A 177 1.22 51.17 -10.85
N ASP A 178 0.44 51.23 -11.94
CA ASP A 178 0.29 52.46 -12.72
C ASP A 178 -0.86 52.29 -13.74
N ASP A 179 -1.98 52.95 -13.49
CA ASP A 179 -2.79 53.65 -14.51
C ASP A 179 -4.10 54.14 -13.87
N ALA A 180 -4.00 55.25 -13.13
CA ALA A 180 -5.13 56.10 -12.88
C ALA A 180 -5.25 57.12 -14.03
N GLN A 181 -6.14 56.85 -15.00
CA GLN A 181 -6.68 57.90 -15.87
C GLN A 181 -7.67 58.76 -15.07
N PRO A 182 -7.82 60.06 -15.38
CA PRO A 182 -8.93 60.43 -16.28
C PRO A 182 -8.70 61.63 -17.22
N GLU A 183 -9.30 61.51 -18.40
CA GLU A 183 -10.12 62.47 -19.19
C GLU A 183 -9.85 64.00 -19.26
N GLN A 184 -9.87 64.47 -20.52
CA GLN A 184 -10.43 65.75 -21.05
C GLN A 184 -9.72 67.08 -20.72
N HIS A 185 -9.06 67.70 -21.71
CA HIS A 185 -9.58 68.75 -22.62
C HIS A 185 -8.54 69.16 -23.66
#